data_AF-A0A7S1YWW2-F1
#
_entry.id   AF-A0A7S1YWW2-F1
#
_cell.length_a   1.000
_cell.length_b   1.000
_cell.length_c   1.000
_cell.angle_alpha   90.00
_cell.angle_beta   90.00
_cell.angle_gamma   90.00
#
_symmetry.space_group_name_H-M   'P 1'
#
loop_
_entity.id
_entity.type
_entity.pdbx_description
1 polymer ?
#
loop_
_entity_poly.entity_id
_entity_poly.type
_entity_poly.pdbx_seq_one_letter_code
_entity_poly.pdbx_strand_id
1 'polypeptide(L)'
;MEHCNEEYKTRRTRVLLGITGSVAAVKGPEIAVRLSKEVGADVRVLLTRAGENFWNKAKEYDPVSWQQFTKIRDDTVKATQSDGFSRNDDCSDHAHNSEKEKGKKKVCDIVDNDKNCLGDGEIIVHTANDEWKGWDRLGDPVLHIDLRNWADIILIAPLSAHTLAKLAVGMCDDTLSCCVRAWDFGHGVRPGKPLILCPAMNTAMWVHPITRSQLNLICDFSNNGAMTRGGKSQVHVVEPQEKTLACGEVGTGALAEVSKIIQVTKEYLEIYKTT
;
A
#
# COMPACT_ATOMS: atom_id res chain seq x y z
N MET A 1 -4.75 -27.40 13.96
CA MET A 1 -4.03 -26.18 13.55
C MET A 1 -4.13 -25.98 12.03
N GLU A 2 -5.32 -26.19 11.42
CA GLU A 2 -5.47 -26.21 9.95
C GLU A 2 -6.65 -25.36 9.45
N HIS A 3 -7.17 -24.42 10.25
CA HIS A 3 -8.30 -23.58 9.85
C HIS A 3 -7.92 -22.16 9.40
N CYS A 4 -6.63 -21.81 9.35
CA CYS A 4 -6.21 -20.44 9.05
C CYS A 4 -5.73 -20.20 7.60
N ASN A 5 -5.69 -21.24 6.74
CA ASN A 5 -5.00 -21.18 5.44
C ASN A 5 -5.89 -21.07 4.19
N GLU A 6 -7.21 -21.22 4.28
CA GLU A 6 -8.08 -21.16 3.09
C GLU A 6 -8.64 -19.75 2.79
N GLU A 7 -8.76 -18.85 3.78
CA GLU A 7 -9.21 -17.46 3.54
C GLU A 7 -8.18 -16.60 2.78
N TYR A 8 -6.89 -16.96 2.79
CA TYR A 8 -5.85 -16.17 2.11
C TYR A 8 -5.83 -16.36 0.59
N LYS A 9 -6.46 -17.41 0.05
CA LYS A 9 -6.42 -17.71 -1.39
C LYS A 9 -7.40 -16.90 -2.25
N THR A 10 -8.32 -16.15 -1.64
CA THR A 10 -9.43 -15.51 -2.39
C THR A 10 -9.46 -13.99 -2.31
N ARG A 11 -8.70 -13.35 -1.41
CA ARG A 11 -8.69 -11.88 -1.27
C ARG A 11 -7.58 -11.21 -2.07
N ARG A 12 -7.88 -10.02 -2.60
CA ARG A 12 -6.87 -9.16 -3.21
C ARG A 12 -5.77 -8.80 -2.23
N THR A 13 -4.59 -8.59 -2.78
CA THR A 13 -3.44 -8.09 -2.01
C THR A 13 -3.66 -6.64 -1.63
N ARG A 14 -3.28 -6.27 -0.41
CA ARG A 14 -3.52 -4.93 0.14
C ARG A 14 -2.20 -4.18 0.31
N VAL A 15 -2.05 -3.08 -0.41
CA VAL A 15 -0.84 -2.25 -0.40
C VAL A 15 -1.13 -0.93 0.30
N LEU A 16 -0.39 -0.65 1.38
CA LEU A 16 -0.38 0.67 2.00
C LEU A 16 0.72 1.52 1.35
N LEU A 17 0.33 2.51 0.56
CA LEU A 17 1.23 3.43 -0.15
C LEU A 17 1.42 4.72 0.64
N GLY A 18 2.58 4.89 1.28
CA GLY A 18 2.98 6.13 1.95
C GLY A 18 3.56 7.15 0.96
N ILE A 19 3.03 8.37 0.96
CA ILE A 19 3.52 9.50 0.15
C ILE A 19 4.05 10.61 1.07
N THR A 20 5.34 10.89 0.97
CA THR A 20 6.01 11.87 1.84
C THR A 20 6.38 13.17 1.11
N GLY A 21 6.85 14.18 1.86
CA GLY A 21 7.24 15.49 1.34
C GLY A 21 8.49 15.50 0.45
N SER A 22 8.34 15.03 -0.79
CA SER A 22 9.33 15.14 -1.87
C SER A 22 8.62 15.60 -3.14
N VAL A 23 9.31 16.35 -4.01
CA VAL A 23 8.76 16.77 -5.31
C VAL A 23 8.25 15.58 -6.12
N ALA A 24 8.89 14.41 -5.97
CA ALA A 24 8.48 13.17 -6.63
C ALA A 24 7.08 12.65 -6.20
N ALA A 25 6.45 13.21 -5.18
CA ALA A 25 5.10 12.83 -4.75
C ALA A 25 4.03 13.16 -5.81
N VAL A 26 4.34 14.02 -6.80
CA VAL A 26 3.50 14.20 -8.00
C VAL A 26 3.29 12.89 -8.79
N LYS A 27 4.18 11.89 -8.62
CA LYS A 27 4.07 10.56 -9.22
C LYS A 27 3.22 9.58 -8.40
N GLY A 28 2.77 10.00 -7.21
CA GLY A 28 1.96 9.16 -6.32
C GLY A 28 0.72 8.56 -7.00
N PRO A 29 -0.07 9.33 -7.79
CA PRO A 29 -1.21 8.78 -8.52
C PRO A 29 -0.83 7.72 -9.56
N GLU A 30 0.28 7.92 -10.30
CA GLU A 30 0.80 6.93 -11.25
C GLU A 30 1.14 5.61 -10.53
N ILE A 31 1.86 5.69 -9.40
CA ILE A 31 2.21 4.53 -8.59
C ILE A 31 0.93 3.81 -8.11
N ALA A 32 -0.04 4.55 -7.56
CA ALA A 32 -1.29 3.97 -7.07
C ALA A 32 -2.09 3.26 -8.17
N VAL A 33 -2.21 3.88 -9.35
CA VAL A 33 -2.89 3.30 -10.52
C VAL A 33 -2.20 2.02 -10.97
N ARG A 34 -0.87 2.03 -11.06
CA ARG A 34 -0.11 0.86 -11.51
C ARG A 34 -0.14 -0.28 -10.50
N LEU A 35 -0.17 0.02 -9.20
CA LEU A 35 -0.42 -1.00 -8.16
C LEU A 35 -1.81 -1.62 -8.34
N SER A 36 -2.85 -0.79 -8.52
CA SER A 36 -4.22 -1.28 -8.74
C SER A 36 -4.35 -2.16 -9.99
N LYS A 37 -3.82 -1.71 -11.13
CA LYS A 37 -3.99 -2.39 -12.42
C LYS A 37 -3.02 -3.53 -12.67
N GLU A 38 -1.73 -3.31 -12.41
CA GLU A 38 -0.70 -4.28 -12.79
C GLU A 38 -0.44 -5.31 -11.71
N VAL A 39 -0.68 -4.98 -10.43
CA VAL A 39 -0.59 -5.93 -9.31
C VAL A 39 -1.97 -6.52 -8.99
N GLY A 40 -3.06 -5.84 -9.36
CA GLY A 40 -4.42 -6.22 -8.96
C GLY A 40 -4.70 -5.94 -7.48
N ALA A 41 -3.93 -5.04 -6.87
CA ALA A 41 -3.95 -4.79 -5.43
C ALA A 41 -4.96 -3.70 -5.05
N ASP A 42 -5.59 -3.87 -3.90
CA ASP A 42 -6.29 -2.78 -3.23
C ASP A 42 -5.25 -1.85 -2.60
N VAL A 43 -5.39 -0.55 -2.82
CA VAL A 43 -4.40 0.46 -2.43
C VAL A 43 -5.02 1.46 -1.47
N ARG A 44 -4.42 1.58 -0.29
CA ARG A 44 -4.65 2.72 0.60
C ARG A 44 -3.47 3.65 0.52
N VAL A 45 -3.69 4.86 0.02
CA VAL A 45 -2.69 5.92 -0.05
C VAL A 45 -2.73 6.70 1.26
N LEU A 46 -1.56 6.94 1.86
CA LEU A 46 -1.42 7.72 3.07
C LEU A 46 -0.48 8.90 2.83
N LEU A 47 -1.06 10.10 2.84
CA LEU A 47 -0.35 11.35 2.59
C LEU A 47 0.14 11.94 3.91
N THR A 48 1.45 12.20 3.99
CA THR A 48 1.94 13.18 4.99
C THR A 48 1.47 14.58 4.60
N ARG A 49 1.38 15.50 5.57
CA ARG A 49 1.02 16.90 5.31
C ARG A 49 1.93 17.57 4.27
N ALA A 50 3.22 17.24 4.27
CA ALA A 50 4.16 17.74 3.29
C ALA A 50 3.99 17.08 1.91
N GLY A 51 3.67 15.79 1.86
CA GLY A 51 3.42 15.05 0.62
C GLY A 51 2.16 15.55 -0.11
N GLU A 52 1.12 15.91 0.64
CA GLU A 52 -0.15 16.44 0.10
C GLU A 52 0.04 17.69 -0.77
N ASN A 53 0.96 18.59 -0.39
CA ASN A 53 1.27 19.80 -1.16
C ASN A 53 1.73 19.51 -2.60
N PHE A 54 2.48 18.42 -2.79
CA PHE A 54 2.97 18.00 -4.10
C PHE A 54 1.94 17.10 -4.81
N TRP A 55 1.26 16.23 -4.06
CA TRP A 55 0.17 15.41 -4.57
C TRP A 55 -0.89 16.25 -5.29
N ASN A 56 -1.26 17.40 -4.73
CA ASN A 56 -2.27 18.29 -5.32
C ASN A 56 -1.85 18.89 -6.68
N LYS A 57 -0.55 18.84 -7.02
CA LYS A 57 -0.01 19.28 -8.32
C LYS A 57 0.12 18.14 -9.34
N ALA A 58 -0.19 16.90 -8.94
CA ALA A 58 -0.03 15.74 -9.81
C ALA A 58 -0.88 15.82 -11.08
N LYS A 59 -2.06 16.44 -11.02
CA LYS A 59 -2.93 16.67 -12.19
C LYS A 59 -2.24 17.46 -13.30
N GLU A 60 -1.44 18.45 -12.94
CA GLU A 60 -0.71 19.30 -13.89
C GLU A 60 0.54 18.59 -14.42
N TYR A 61 1.16 17.78 -13.58
CA TYR A 61 2.38 17.04 -13.91
C TYR A 61 2.12 15.86 -14.86
N ASP A 62 1.13 15.01 -14.55
CA ASP A 62 0.73 13.86 -15.37
C ASP A 62 -0.80 13.76 -15.41
N PRO A 63 -1.45 14.48 -16.34
CA PRO A 63 -2.90 14.46 -16.48
C PRO A 63 -3.47 13.08 -16.80
N VAL A 64 -2.70 12.21 -17.48
CA VAL A 64 -3.16 10.89 -17.92
C VAL A 64 -3.28 9.97 -16.71
N SER A 65 -2.22 9.86 -15.91
CA SER A 65 -2.26 9.06 -14.67
C SER A 65 -3.28 9.63 -13.69
N TRP A 66 -3.41 10.95 -13.60
CA TRP A 66 -4.42 11.59 -12.76
C TRP A 66 -5.85 11.20 -13.15
N GLN A 67 -6.19 11.22 -14.45
CA GLN A 67 -7.51 10.81 -14.93
C GLN A 67 -7.82 9.36 -14.59
N GLN A 68 -6.84 8.47 -14.80
CA GLN A 68 -7.00 7.05 -14.44
C GLN A 68 -7.20 6.86 -12.94
N PHE A 69 -6.39 7.56 -12.13
CA PHE A 69 -6.51 7.55 -10.67
C PHE A 69 -7.90 8.00 -10.22
N THR A 70 -8.40 9.14 -10.74
CA THR A 70 -9.73 9.65 -10.37
C THR A 70 -10.83 8.68 -10.77
N LYS A 71 -10.71 8.03 -11.94
CA LYS A 71 -11.70 7.04 -12.38
C LYS A 71 -11.79 5.87 -11.40
N ILE A 72 -10.67 5.23 -11.08
CA ILE A 72 -10.63 4.07 -10.14
C ILE A 72 -11.16 4.47 -8.77
N ARG A 73 -10.75 5.64 -8.27
CA ARG A 73 -11.21 6.17 -6.97
C ARG A 73 -12.72 6.43 -6.97
N ASP A 74 -13.25 7.08 -8.01
CA ASP A 74 -14.67 7.42 -8.08
C ASP A 74 -15.53 6.15 -8.24
N ASP A 75 -15.03 5.14 -8.96
CA ASP A 75 -15.65 3.82 -9.06
C ASP A 75 -15.64 3.09 -7.69
N THR A 76 -14.55 3.21 -6.91
CA THR A 76 -14.46 2.71 -5.53
C THR A 76 -15.51 3.35 -4.62
N VAL A 77 -15.69 4.68 -4.71
CA VAL A 77 -16.68 5.42 -3.92
C VAL A 77 -18.11 5.01 -4.29
N LYS A 78 -18.40 4.77 -5.57
CA LYS A 78 -19.72 4.29 -6.00
C LYS A 78 -20.01 2.88 -5.48
N ALA A 79 -19.05 1.97 -5.55
CA ALA A 79 -19.20 0.59 -5.06
C ALA A 79 -19.48 0.55 -3.55
N THR A 80 -18.72 1.33 -2.77
CA THR A 80 -18.92 1.43 -1.30
C THR A 80 -20.26 2.05 -0.91
N GLN A 81 -20.85 2.91 -1.76
CA GLN A 81 -22.19 3.45 -1.54
C GLN A 81 -23.31 2.49 -1.96
N SER A 82 -23.11 1.66 -3.00
CA SER A 82 -24.10 0.65 -3.41
C SER A 82 -24.20 -0.54 -2.45
N ASP A 83 -23.09 -0.92 -1.80
CA ASP A 83 -23.09 -1.98 -0.78
C ASP A 83 -23.77 -1.56 0.54
N GLY A 84 -24.10 -0.26 0.69
CA GLY A 84 -24.82 0.30 1.82
C GLY A 84 -26.35 0.12 1.78
N PHE A 85 -26.90 -0.61 0.80
CA PHE A 85 -28.36 -0.74 0.61
C PHE A 85 -28.84 -2.20 0.65
N SER A 86 -28.82 -2.80 1.84
CA SER A 86 -29.87 -3.71 2.34
C SER A 86 -29.61 -4.05 3.81
N ARG A 87 -30.04 -3.16 4.71
CA ARG A 87 -30.60 -3.61 5.99
C ARG A 87 -32.10 -3.68 5.77
N ASN A 88 -32.55 -4.81 5.24
CA ASN A 88 -33.94 -5.21 5.41
C ASN A 88 -34.13 -5.48 6.91
N ASP A 89 -34.80 -4.55 7.57
CA ASP A 89 -35.50 -4.81 8.81
C ASP A 89 -36.64 -5.80 8.49
N ASP A 90 -36.36 -7.10 8.56
CA ASP A 90 -37.39 -8.12 8.56
C ASP A 90 -37.94 -8.31 9.98
N CYS A 91 -39.15 -7.82 10.19
CA CYS A 91 -40.09 -8.37 11.16
C CYS A 91 -41.51 -8.21 10.63
N SER A 92 -42.01 -9.21 9.90
CA SER A 92 -43.07 -10.11 10.39
C SER A 92 -43.79 -10.84 9.24
N ASP A 93 -43.97 -12.14 9.46
CA ASP A 93 -45.12 -12.96 9.10
C ASP A 93 -45.17 -13.82 7.81
N HIS A 94 -45.17 -15.13 8.10
CA HIS A 94 -46.05 -16.18 7.58
C HIS A 94 -45.61 -17.04 6.37
N ALA A 95 -45.21 -18.27 6.72
CA ALA A 95 -45.48 -19.58 6.12
C ALA A 95 -46.03 -19.68 4.67
N HIS A 96 -45.34 -20.44 3.81
CA HIS A 96 -45.80 -21.76 3.32
C HIS A 96 -44.85 -22.43 2.29
N ASN A 97 -44.60 -23.73 2.53
CA ASN A 97 -44.36 -24.86 1.62
C ASN A 97 -44.32 -24.65 0.09
N SER A 98 -43.32 -25.24 -0.59
CA SER A 98 -43.49 -26.41 -1.49
C SER A 98 -42.32 -26.61 -2.46
N GLU A 99 -42.08 -27.88 -2.77
CA GLU A 99 -41.05 -28.47 -3.62
C GLU A 99 -41.11 -28.03 -5.10
N LYS A 100 -39.95 -28.08 -5.79
CA LYS A 100 -39.82 -28.72 -7.12
C LYS A 100 -38.38 -28.81 -7.60
N GLU A 101 -37.95 -30.04 -7.88
CA GLU A 101 -36.83 -30.39 -8.75
C GLU A 101 -37.00 -29.79 -10.16
N LYS A 102 -35.88 -29.47 -10.82
CA LYS A 102 -35.57 -29.90 -12.20
C LYS A 102 -34.23 -29.36 -12.70
N GLY A 103 -33.45 -30.23 -13.33
CA GLY A 103 -32.67 -29.86 -14.52
C GLY A 103 -31.16 -30.09 -14.47
N LYS A 104 -30.73 -31.34 -14.66
CA LYS A 104 -29.38 -31.66 -15.16
C LYS A 104 -29.13 -30.97 -16.50
N LYS A 105 -28.01 -30.23 -16.63
CA LYS A 105 -27.43 -29.88 -17.94
C LYS A 105 -25.91 -30.06 -17.91
N LYS A 106 -25.50 -31.07 -18.69
CA LYS A 106 -24.24 -31.25 -19.44
C LYS A 106 -23.01 -30.46 -18.98
N VAL A 107 -22.09 -31.21 -18.37
CA VAL A 107 -20.65 -30.89 -18.35
C VAL A 107 -20.14 -31.03 -19.78
N CYS A 108 -19.67 -29.93 -20.35
CA CYS A 108 -18.83 -29.91 -21.54
C CYS A 108 -17.56 -29.15 -21.15
N ASP A 109 -16.44 -29.77 -21.48
CA ASP A 109 -15.09 -29.39 -21.11
C ASP A 109 -14.77 -27.95 -21.54
N ILE A 110 -14.36 -27.12 -20.58
CA ILE A 110 -13.62 -25.89 -20.85
C ILE A 110 -12.26 -26.05 -20.19
N VAL A 111 -11.28 -26.13 -21.07
CA VAL A 111 -9.85 -26.28 -20.83
C VAL A 111 -9.30 -24.95 -20.29
N ASP A 112 -8.35 -25.07 -19.36
CA ASP A 112 -7.55 -24.04 -18.69
C ASP A 112 -7.34 -22.69 -19.41
N ASN A 113 -7.73 -21.59 -18.75
CA ASN A 113 -6.96 -20.32 -18.70
C ASN A 113 -7.68 -19.27 -17.83
N ASP A 114 -7.60 -19.35 -16.50
CA ASP A 114 -7.99 -18.23 -15.62
C ASP A 114 -6.92 -18.03 -14.53
N LYS A 115 -5.87 -17.29 -14.88
CA LYS A 115 -5.02 -16.62 -13.88
C LYS A 115 -5.46 -15.16 -13.78
N ASN A 116 -6.34 -14.93 -12.79
CA ASN A 116 -6.65 -13.68 -12.09
C ASN A 116 -7.71 -12.73 -12.69
N CYS A 117 -8.98 -13.10 -12.57
CA CYS A 117 -10.15 -12.37 -13.08
C CYS A 117 -10.70 -11.27 -12.15
N LEU A 118 -9.90 -10.75 -11.20
CA LEU A 118 -10.44 -9.85 -10.18
C LEU A 118 -10.75 -8.42 -10.67
N GLY A 119 -10.16 -7.93 -11.78
CA GLY A 119 -10.32 -6.56 -12.28
C GLY A 119 -9.36 -5.55 -11.61
N ASP A 120 -9.54 -4.24 -11.83
CA ASP A 120 -8.74 -3.18 -11.19
C ASP A 120 -9.00 -3.15 -9.67
N GLY A 121 -7.96 -3.00 -8.83
CA GLY A 121 -8.12 -2.92 -7.36
C GLY A 121 -8.58 -1.55 -6.88
N GLU A 122 -9.15 -1.48 -5.67
CA GLU A 122 -9.65 -0.20 -5.13
C GLU A 122 -8.52 0.80 -4.81
N ILE A 123 -8.83 2.10 -4.81
CA ILE A 123 -7.90 3.14 -4.34
C ILE A 123 -8.62 4.10 -3.38
N ILE A 124 -8.15 4.13 -2.13
CA ILE A 124 -8.63 5.04 -1.07
C ILE A 124 -7.47 5.93 -0.62
N VAL A 125 -7.73 7.23 -0.41
CA VAL A 125 -6.71 8.19 0.05
C VAL A 125 -7.03 8.66 1.46
N HIS A 126 -6.02 8.58 2.33
CA HIS A 126 -6.01 9.12 3.67
C HIS A 126 -5.06 10.32 3.75
N THR A 127 -5.52 11.41 4.33
CA THR A 127 -4.76 12.62 4.62
C THR A 127 -4.24 12.61 6.05
N ALA A 128 -3.30 13.50 6.36
CA ALA A 128 -2.73 13.63 7.70
C ALA A 128 -3.76 13.96 8.81
N ASN A 129 -4.95 14.46 8.44
CA ASN A 129 -6.00 14.82 9.39
C ASN A 129 -7.00 13.68 9.65
N ASP A 130 -6.95 12.59 8.89
CA ASP A 130 -7.97 11.54 8.96
C ASP A 130 -7.87 10.68 10.22
N GLU A 131 -6.69 10.62 10.85
CA GLU A 131 -6.46 9.87 12.10
C GLU A 131 -7.50 10.17 13.18
N TRP A 132 -7.88 11.44 13.29
CA TRP A 132 -8.70 11.95 14.37
C TRP A 132 -10.18 12.10 14.00
N LYS A 133 -10.56 11.80 12.75
CA LYS A 133 -11.96 11.97 12.30
C LYS A 133 -12.92 10.93 12.86
N GLY A 134 -12.40 9.78 13.31
CA GLY A 134 -13.20 8.65 13.77
C GLY A 134 -12.89 8.20 15.20
N TRP A 135 -12.16 9.01 15.97
CA TRP A 135 -11.73 8.69 17.33
C TRP A 135 -12.19 9.77 18.31
N ASP A 136 -13.31 9.53 18.98
CA ASP A 136 -13.92 10.46 19.94
C ASP A 136 -13.87 9.92 21.37
N ARG A 137 -13.94 8.60 21.53
CA ARG A 137 -13.96 7.93 22.84
C ARG A 137 -13.09 6.68 22.86
N LEU A 138 -12.71 6.28 24.07
CA LEU A 138 -11.98 5.04 24.28
C LEU A 138 -12.79 3.84 23.74
N GLY A 139 -12.17 3.07 22.85
CA GLY A 139 -12.79 1.93 22.17
C GLY A 139 -13.07 2.18 20.68
N ASP A 140 -13.01 3.43 20.22
CA ASP A 140 -13.12 3.75 18.80
C ASP A 140 -11.87 3.25 18.02
N PRO A 141 -12.04 2.91 16.72
CA PRO A 141 -10.94 2.44 15.89
C PRO A 141 -9.82 3.48 15.79
N VAL A 142 -8.58 2.99 15.80
CA VAL A 142 -7.38 3.82 15.64
C VAL A 142 -6.84 3.62 14.24
N LEU A 143 -6.92 4.65 13.41
CA LEU A 143 -6.71 4.55 11.96
C LEU A 143 -5.35 3.91 11.61
N HIS A 144 -4.25 4.34 12.22
CA HIS A 144 -2.94 3.77 11.90
C HIS A 144 -2.81 2.27 12.25
N ILE A 145 -3.53 1.81 13.29
CA ILE A 145 -3.58 0.39 13.66
C ILE A 145 -4.42 -0.40 12.64
N ASP A 146 -5.55 0.15 12.22
CA ASP A 146 -6.42 -0.46 11.22
C ASP A 146 -5.72 -0.58 9.86
N LEU A 147 -5.03 0.48 9.42
CA LEU A 147 -4.23 0.47 8.19
C LEU A 147 -3.14 -0.60 8.24
N ARG A 148 -2.44 -0.70 9.38
CA ARG A 148 -1.40 -1.71 9.61
C ARG A 148 -1.97 -3.13 9.64
N ASN A 149 -3.17 -3.33 10.19
CA ASN A 149 -3.82 -4.64 10.19
C ASN A 149 -4.30 -5.02 8.78
N TRP A 150 -4.88 -4.07 8.07
CA TRP A 150 -5.40 -4.22 6.72
C TRP A 150 -4.31 -4.57 5.69
N ALA A 151 -3.16 -3.90 5.75
CA ALA A 151 -2.13 -3.99 4.73
C ALA A 151 -1.33 -5.30 4.78
N ASP A 152 -0.96 -5.84 3.62
CA ASP A 152 -0.02 -6.96 3.48
C ASP A 152 1.42 -6.45 3.34
N ILE A 153 1.60 -5.27 2.76
CA ILE A 153 2.87 -4.59 2.54
C ILE A 153 2.70 -3.09 2.74
N ILE A 154 3.74 -2.42 3.22
CA ILE A 154 3.84 -0.97 3.17
C ILE A 154 4.94 -0.56 2.16
N LEU A 155 4.60 0.35 1.28
CA LEU A 155 5.48 0.93 0.28
C LEU A 155 5.52 2.45 0.50
N ILE A 156 6.69 3.02 0.79
CA ILE A 156 6.86 4.46 0.95
C ILE A 156 7.57 5.02 -0.28
N ALA A 157 6.81 5.64 -1.18
CA ALA A 157 7.31 6.09 -2.47
C ALA A 157 6.62 7.39 -2.93
N PRO A 158 7.26 8.57 -2.79
CA PRO A 158 8.62 8.78 -2.31
C PRO A 158 8.76 8.74 -0.78
N LEU A 159 9.96 8.40 -0.31
CA LEU A 159 10.47 8.64 1.04
C LEU A 159 11.38 9.88 1.06
N SER A 160 10.95 10.93 1.77
CA SER A 160 11.73 12.15 1.98
C SER A 160 12.80 11.94 3.04
N ALA A 161 13.83 12.77 3.03
CA ALA A 161 14.86 12.74 4.08
C ALA A 161 14.28 13.01 5.48
N HIS A 162 13.24 13.84 5.59
CA HIS A 162 12.59 14.12 6.86
C HIS A 162 11.89 12.87 7.41
N THR A 163 11.08 12.19 6.60
CA THR A 163 10.44 10.95 7.03
C THR A 163 11.48 9.85 7.28
N LEU A 164 12.52 9.73 6.45
CA LEU A 164 13.64 8.82 6.70
C LEU A 164 14.26 9.04 8.08
N ALA A 165 14.53 10.31 8.43
CA ALA A 165 15.08 10.66 9.74
C ALA A 165 14.15 10.23 10.88
N LYS A 166 12.84 10.48 10.75
CA LYS A 166 11.85 10.04 11.74
C LYS A 166 11.84 8.53 11.93
N LEU A 167 11.82 7.78 10.83
CA LEU A 167 11.82 6.32 10.87
C LEU A 167 13.09 5.77 11.53
N ALA A 168 14.25 6.35 11.19
CA ALA A 168 15.54 5.90 11.72
C ALA A 168 15.65 6.04 13.24
N VAL A 169 15.08 7.09 13.83
CA VAL A 169 15.14 7.33 15.28
C VAL A 169 13.86 6.90 16.02
N GLY A 170 12.89 6.32 15.32
CA GLY A 170 11.65 5.82 15.91
C GLY A 170 10.63 6.90 16.30
N MET A 171 10.67 8.09 15.69
CA MET A 171 9.61 9.10 15.85
C MET A 171 8.32 8.63 15.17
N CYS A 172 7.18 8.84 15.84
CA CYS A 172 5.85 8.46 15.38
C CYS A 172 4.84 9.58 15.71
N ASP A 173 4.91 10.68 14.97
CA ASP A 173 4.17 11.92 15.20
C ASP A 173 3.14 12.23 14.11
N ASP A 174 3.05 11.39 13.08
CA ASP A 174 2.01 11.41 12.05
C ASP A 174 1.52 9.98 11.73
N THR A 175 0.37 9.85 11.09
CA THR A 175 -0.24 8.54 10.79
C THR A 175 0.72 7.59 10.08
N LEU A 176 1.54 8.08 9.13
CA LEU A 176 2.47 7.23 8.38
C LEU A 176 3.59 6.70 9.28
N SER A 177 4.21 7.56 10.07
CA SER A 177 5.25 7.14 11.00
C SER A 177 4.70 6.27 12.14
N CYS A 178 3.47 6.51 12.60
CA CYS A 178 2.75 5.61 13.51
C CYS A 178 2.50 4.23 12.90
N CYS A 179 2.04 4.15 11.65
CA CYS A 179 1.87 2.88 10.91
C CYS A 179 3.18 2.10 10.84
N VAL A 180 4.30 2.76 10.49
CA VAL A 180 5.62 2.11 10.41
C VAL A 180 6.10 1.69 11.80
N ARG A 181 5.88 2.50 12.83
CA ARG A 181 6.30 2.18 14.20
C ARG A 181 5.55 0.98 14.79
N ALA A 182 4.27 0.82 14.41
CA ALA A 182 3.40 -0.29 14.79
C ALA A 182 3.48 -1.50 13.84
N TRP A 183 4.36 -1.43 12.83
CA TRP A 183 4.44 -2.42 11.76
C TRP A 183 4.87 -3.80 12.31
N ASP A 184 4.06 -4.81 12.04
CA ASP A 184 4.46 -5.97 11.24
C ASP A 184 5.77 -6.75 11.42
N PHE A 185 6.69 -6.54 12.36
CA PHE A 185 8.07 -7.10 12.25
C PHE A 185 8.27 -8.54 12.74
N GLY A 186 7.21 -9.33 12.93
CA GLY A 186 7.32 -10.71 13.41
C GLY A 186 7.30 -10.84 14.93
N HIS A 187 6.33 -10.19 15.60
CA HIS A 187 6.19 -10.25 17.05
C HIS A 187 5.16 -11.29 17.50
N GLY A 188 5.62 -12.33 18.21
CA GLY A 188 4.78 -13.40 18.74
C GLY A 188 4.27 -14.32 17.64
N VAL A 189 2.93 -14.44 17.53
CA VAL A 189 2.27 -15.28 16.50
C VAL A 189 2.07 -14.57 15.16
N ARG A 190 2.40 -13.28 15.05
CA ARG A 190 2.16 -12.49 13.84
C ARG A 190 3.32 -12.66 12.85
N PRO A 191 3.05 -13.02 11.58
CA PRO A 191 4.10 -13.09 10.56
C PRO A 191 4.64 -11.70 10.24
N GLY A 192 5.92 -11.66 9.84
CA GLY A 192 6.54 -10.45 9.32
C GLY A 192 5.87 -9.95 8.04
N LYS A 193 5.60 -8.64 7.92
CA LYS A 193 5.10 -7.97 6.70
C LYS A 193 6.17 -7.07 6.05
N PRO A 194 6.38 -7.10 4.73
CA PRO A 194 7.44 -6.33 4.09
C PRO A 194 7.23 -4.81 4.20
N LEU A 195 8.34 -4.07 4.27
CA LEU A 195 8.43 -2.59 4.24
C LEU A 195 9.39 -2.17 3.12
N ILE A 196 8.86 -1.56 2.08
CA ILE A 196 9.66 -1.02 0.96
C ILE A 196 9.80 0.49 1.12
N LEU A 197 11.04 0.97 1.02
CA LEU A 197 11.42 2.38 1.11
C LEU A 197 11.97 2.84 -0.24
N CYS A 198 11.45 3.93 -0.80
CA CYS A 198 11.94 4.50 -2.05
C CYS A 198 12.39 5.95 -1.82
N PRO A 199 13.63 6.18 -1.36
CA PRO A 199 14.17 7.52 -1.12
C PRO A 199 14.07 8.41 -2.37
N ALA A 200 13.67 9.67 -2.16
CA ALA A 200 13.70 10.68 -3.21
C ALA A 200 13.97 12.06 -2.62
N MET A 201 15.16 12.60 -2.88
CA MET A 201 15.64 13.85 -2.33
C MET A 201 16.69 14.49 -3.26
N ASN A 202 17.00 15.76 -3.04
CA ASN A 202 18.08 16.42 -3.77
C ASN A 202 19.42 15.68 -3.57
N THR A 203 20.30 15.70 -4.57
CA THR A 203 21.61 15.04 -4.53
C THR A 203 22.44 15.40 -3.31
N ALA A 204 22.47 16.67 -2.90
CA ALA A 204 23.20 17.10 -1.70
C ALA A 204 22.66 16.46 -0.42
N MET A 205 21.34 16.21 -0.36
CA MET A 205 20.73 15.47 0.74
C MET A 205 21.03 13.97 0.64
N TRP A 206 21.04 13.41 -0.56
CA TRP A 206 21.32 12.00 -0.79
C TRP A 206 22.75 11.60 -0.37
N VAL A 207 23.75 12.39 -0.79
CA VAL A 207 25.16 12.15 -0.45
C VAL A 207 25.51 12.57 0.99
N HIS A 208 24.56 13.14 1.72
CA HIS A 208 24.78 13.59 3.09
C HIS A 208 25.09 12.39 4.02
N PRO A 209 26.13 12.44 4.88
CA PRO A 209 26.51 11.31 5.73
C PRO A 209 25.40 10.80 6.66
N ILE A 210 24.53 11.71 7.12
CA ILE A 210 23.35 11.36 7.93
C ILE A 210 22.38 10.47 7.16
N THR A 211 22.12 10.75 5.87
CA THR A 211 21.22 9.93 5.04
C THR A 211 21.74 8.50 4.96
N ARG A 212 23.04 8.32 4.70
CA ARG A 212 23.65 6.99 4.67
C ARG A 212 23.58 6.30 6.03
N SER A 213 23.86 7.02 7.11
CA SER A 213 23.81 6.47 8.48
C SER A 213 22.40 6.03 8.88
N GLN A 214 21.37 6.80 8.50
CA GLN A 214 19.97 6.47 8.75
C GLN A 214 19.51 5.26 7.94
N LEU A 215 19.90 5.17 6.66
CA LEU A 215 19.61 4.00 5.83
C LEU A 215 20.28 2.75 6.37
N ASN A 216 21.56 2.83 6.78
CA ASN A 216 22.25 1.72 7.40
C ASN A 216 21.53 1.27 8.67
N LEU A 217 21.19 2.20 9.58
CA LEU A 217 20.47 1.87 10.81
C LEU A 217 19.15 1.12 10.54
N ILE A 218 18.40 1.56 9.53
CA ILE A 218 17.14 0.93 9.13
C ILE A 218 17.37 -0.46 8.51
N CYS A 219 18.37 -0.62 7.66
CA CYS A 219 18.68 -1.90 7.04
C CYS A 219 19.27 -2.90 8.05
N ASP A 220 20.12 -2.44 8.95
CA ASP A 220 20.84 -3.27 9.92
C ASP A 220 19.88 -3.93 10.92
N PHE A 221 18.85 -3.22 11.42
CA PHE A 221 17.88 -3.85 12.33
C PHE A 221 17.13 -5.00 11.64
N SER A 222 16.87 -4.87 10.34
CA SER A 222 16.14 -5.87 9.55
C SER A 222 17.01 -7.09 9.18
N ASN A 223 18.34 -6.95 9.21
CA ASN A 223 19.28 -8.01 8.80
C ASN A 223 19.69 -8.98 9.93
N ASN A 224 19.20 -8.80 11.17
CA ASN A 224 19.57 -9.61 12.34
C ASN A 224 18.96 -11.03 12.37
N GLY A 225 18.72 -11.65 11.22
CA GLY A 225 18.25 -13.04 11.04
C GLY A 225 16.77 -13.28 11.38
N ALA A 226 16.25 -12.67 12.46
CA ALA A 226 14.87 -12.80 12.92
C ALA A 226 13.83 -12.13 12.01
N MET A 227 14.25 -11.21 11.14
CA MET A 227 13.39 -10.39 10.27
C MET A 227 13.65 -10.68 8.79
N THR A 228 13.98 -11.93 8.46
CA THR A 228 14.19 -12.38 7.09
C THR A 228 13.15 -13.43 6.71
N ARG A 229 12.66 -13.37 5.47
CA ARG A 229 11.74 -14.36 4.90
C ARG A 229 12.13 -14.66 3.46
N GLY A 230 12.20 -15.94 3.11
CA GLY A 230 12.68 -16.36 1.78
C GLY A 230 14.10 -15.88 1.46
N GLY A 231 14.96 -15.74 2.48
CA GLY A 231 16.32 -15.21 2.32
C GLY A 231 16.41 -13.71 2.08
N LYS A 232 15.29 -12.97 2.12
CA LYS A 232 15.26 -11.51 1.99
C LYS A 232 14.92 -10.83 3.30
N SER A 233 15.59 -9.70 3.54
CA SER A 233 15.28 -8.78 4.64
C SER A 233 13.85 -8.26 4.51
N GLN A 234 13.15 -8.07 5.62
CA GLN A 234 11.80 -7.56 5.64
C GLN A 234 11.71 -6.08 5.23
N VAL A 235 12.79 -5.32 5.45
CA VAL A 235 12.94 -3.96 4.97
C VAL A 235 13.78 -3.94 3.70
N HIS A 236 13.30 -3.23 2.67
CA HIS A 236 14.01 -3.09 1.41
C HIS A 236 14.05 -1.66 0.93
N VAL A 237 15.24 -1.18 0.57
CA VAL A 237 15.44 0.13 -0.01
C VAL A 237 15.58 0.00 -1.53
N VAL A 238 14.68 0.65 -2.27
CA VAL A 238 14.82 0.85 -3.71
C VAL A 238 15.63 2.12 -3.92
N GLU A 239 16.89 1.95 -4.29
CA GLU A 239 17.84 3.04 -4.50
C GLU A 239 17.32 4.07 -5.51
N PRO A 240 17.56 5.37 -5.28
CA PRO A 240 17.21 6.42 -6.22
C PRO A 240 18.00 6.29 -7.52
N GLN A 241 17.50 6.93 -8.57
CA GLN A 241 18.18 7.00 -9.87
C GLN A 241 18.98 8.29 -10.03
N GLU A 242 19.91 8.27 -10.97
CA GLU A 242 20.63 9.45 -11.44
C GLU A 242 19.83 10.16 -12.52
N LYS A 243 19.65 11.47 -12.37
CA LYS A 243 19.06 12.32 -13.41
C LYS A 243 19.85 13.62 -13.55
N THR A 244 19.84 14.18 -14.75
CA THR A 244 20.35 15.53 -14.99
C THR A 244 19.46 16.53 -14.26
N LEU A 245 20.03 17.25 -13.32
CA LEU A 245 19.35 18.29 -12.58
C LEU A 245 19.18 19.55 -13.45
N ALA A 246 18.29 20.46 -13.03
CA ALA A 246 18.06 21.73 -13.72
C ALA A 246 19.33 22.61 -13.85
N CYS A 247 20.37 22.34 -13.05
CA CYS A 247 21.68 23.00 -13.13
C CYS A 247 22.66 22.38 -14.16
N GLY A 248 22.28 21.29 -14.85
CA GLY A 248 23.12 20.60 -15.83
C GLY A 248 24.03 19.51 -15.24
N GLU A 249 24.15 19.41 -13.92
CA GLU A 249 24.90 18.33 -13.26
C GLU A 249 24.05 17.05 -13.15
N VAL A 250 24.67 15.90 -13.41
CA VAL A 250 24.06 14.59 -13.15
C VAL A 250 24.13 14.31 -11.66
N GLY A 251 22.98 14.13 -11.03
CA GLY A 251 22.87 13.92 -9.60
C GLY A 251 22.03 12.71 -9.24
N THR A 252 22.53 11.89 -8.30
CA THR A 252 21.80 10.77 -7.70
C THR A 252 20.83 11.27 -6.63
N GLY A 253 19.59 10.78 -6.61
CA GLY A 253 18.61 11.15 -5.58
C GLY A 253 17.18 11.29 -6.10
N ALA A 254 16.99 11.26 -7.42
CA ALA A 254 15.67 11.21 -8.02
C ALA A 254 14.97 9.88 -7.66
N LEU A 255 13.66 9.92 -7.40
CA LEU A 255 12.88 8.71 -7.13
C LEU A 255 13.15 7.65 -8.21
N ALA A 256 13.34 6.40 -7.81
CA ALA A 256 13.48 5.27 -8.71
C ALA A 256 12.38 5.25 -9.78
N GLU A 257 12.68 4.66 -10.95
CA GLU A 257 11.67 4.50 -12.00
C GLU A 257 10.45 3.74 -11.48
N VAL A 258 9.24 4.23 -11.80
CA VAL A 258 7.99 3.65 -11.25
C VAL A 258 7.88 2.18 -11.60
N SER A 259 8.31 1.78 -12.82
CA SER A 259 8.34 0.37 -13.22
C SER A 259 9.21 -0.49 -12.29
N LYS A 260 10.34 0.03 -11.81
CA LYS A 260 11.20 -0.68 -10.86
C LYS A 260 10.53 -0.81 -9.49
N ILE A 261 9.86 0.24 -9.02
CA ILE A 261 9.11 0.23 -7.75
C ILE A 261 8.01 -0.83 -7.79
N ILE A 262 7.22 -0.87 -8.88
CA ILE A 262 6.14 -1.86 -9.07
C ILE A 262 6.71 -3.28 -9.15
N GLN A 263 7.80 -3.49 -9.89
CA GLN A 263 8.46 -4.79 -10.00
C GLN A 263 8.93 -5.32 -8.65
N VAL A 264 9.62 -4.48 -7.87
CA VAL A 264 10.09 -4.85 -6.52
C VAL A 264 8.91 -5.13 -5.60
N THR A 265 7.84 -4.33 -5.67
CA THR A 265 6.62 -4.56 -4.88
C THR A 265 6.01 -5.93 -5.18
N LYS A 266 5.88 -6.31 -6.46
CA LYS A 266 5.42 -7.64 -6.88
C LYS A 266 6.30 -8.75 -6.30
N GLU A 267 7.62 -8.60 -6.41
CA GLU A 267 8.57 -9.60 -5.91
C GLU A 267 8.42 -9.83 -4.39
N TYR A 268 8.32 -8.76 -3.61
CA TYR A 268 8.13 -8.87 -2.16
C TYR A 268 6.77 -9.45 -1.78
N LEU A 269 5.71 -9.11 -2.52
CA LEU A 269 4.40 -9.71 -2.30
C LEU A 269 4.42 -11.22 -2.55
N GLU A 270 5.09 -11.70 -3.60
CA GLU A 270 5.19 -13.13 -3.87
C GLU A 270 5.99 -13.88 -2.79
N ILE A 271 7.12 -13.32 -2.34
CA ILE A 271 7.95 -13.90 -1.27
C ILE A 271 7.18 -14.04 0.04
N TYR A 272 6.33 -13.06 0.37
CA TYR A 272 5.61 -13.02 1.63
C TYR A 272 4.20 -13.65 1.60
N LYS A 273 3.69 -14.02 0.41
CA LYS A 273 2.43 -14.77 0.23
C LYS A 273 2.60 -16.29 0.33
N THR A 274 3.76 -16.84 -0.01
CA THR A 274 3.96 -18.30 -0.25
C THR A 274 4.20 -19.13 1.02
N THR A 275 3.84 -18.66 2.22
CA THR A 275 4.00 -19.43 3.49
C THR A 275 2.99 -18.99 4.53
#